data_AF-A0A8H9HC94-F1
#
_entry.id   AF-A0A8H9HC94-F1
#
_cell.length_a   1.000
_cell.length_b   1.000
_cell.length_c   1.000
_cell.angle_alpha   90.00
_cell.angle_beta   90.00
_cell.angle_gamma   90.00
#
_symmetry.space_group_name_H-M   'P 1'
#
loop_
_entity.id
_entity.type
_entity.pdbx_description
1 polymer ?
#
loop_
_entity_poly.entity_id
_entity_poly.type
_entity_poly.pdbx_seq_one_letter_code
_entity_poly.pdbx_strand_id
1 'polypeptide(L)'
;MSPRISLGSSPARRAAGWGAGALLLTGAVALAAWAGPAPAAPIREVGAVDVDTPPGTAAYGCPAAPGNTLGGVDVRQAVTTTTILPIGSPASLSYAGRAVSAATSTPTTLTGSQGSGGGVLTAAPAGAAGAVTSATDAGDLRGLAAAPCAPARPVAWIVGGSTALGSSAELRLTNPGVTTVTARVRLYGSAGAISLPSNGEVVVAAGKTSSLLLESAGAADPRIALSVESDGGSIVPTLVAEGLDGETPAGVEMLTPGAAPATEQTIPAVVMAKAAEQGSEAVNGAESSDEPVLRVVNPGDTTATVAVALSGSAGPSPLPGAQAVTIDPGSVFDITLTGVDPGTYGIRVTSDAPVSAAARMVRVGGELPAGSGALVHDVAWSQAAPPGALASATALMPRDGISPGLVISSTASEARTVDLASPDGGWSTTVDIPAGSSVTAQVPAGVSAVRLSAAQPDGLSAAVLLTRKALGDAAGPLIAVLPVIADSASQPSTRISLG
;
A
#
# COMPACT_ATOMS: atom_id res chain seq x y z
N MET A 1 36.69 -62.17 -48.26
CA MET A 1 37.58 -61.59 -49.29
C MET A 1 37.49 -60.08 -49.15
N SER A 2 38.18 -59.48 -48.17
CA SER A 2 39.59 -58.99 -48.19
C SER A 2 39.65 -57.50 -48.57
N PRO A 3 40.63 -56.70 -48.08
CA PRO A 3 41.04 -56.51 -46.68
C PRO A 3 41.51 -55.06 -46.37
N ARG A 4 41.93 -54.81 -45.10
CA ARG A 4 43.15 -54.07 -44.58
C ARG A 4 42.88 -53.70 -43.11
N ILE A 5 43.52 -54.25 -42.06
CA ILE A 5 44.94 -54.27 -41.59
C ILE A 5 45.47 -52.84 -41.36
N SER A 6 45.78 -52.40 -40.12
CA SER A 6 47.08 -52.63 -39.45
C SER A 6 47.11 -52.28 -37.94
N LEU A 7 47.55 -53.26 -37.13
CA LEU A 7 48.51 -53.29 -35.99
C LEU A 7 48.61 -52.05 -35.04
N GLY A 8 48.61 -52.15 -33.71
CA GLY A 8 48.82 -53.25 -32.76
C GLY A 8 49.88 -52.84 -31.71
N SER A 9 49.65 -53.09 -30.41
CA SER A 9 50.70 -53.50 -29.46
C SER A 9 50.09 -54.00 -28.14
N SER A 10 50.83 -54.94 -27.58
CA SER A 10 50.42 -56.04 -26.69
C SER A 10 50.42 -55.67 -25.18
N PRO A 11 49.94 -56.57 -24.30
CA PRO A 11 49.34 -56.24 -23.02
C PRO A 11 50.26 -56.48 -21.82
N ALA A 12 49.92 -55.86 -20.68
CA ALA A 12 50.25 -56.39 -19.35
C ALA A 12 49.39 -55.70 -18.27
N ARG A 13 48.54 -56.47 -17.57
CA ARG A 13 47.96 -56.11 -16.27
C ARG A 13 47.71 -57.40 -15.49
N ARG A 14 47.86 -57.46 -14.17
CA ARG A 14 48.50 -56.63 -13.14
C ARG A 14 48.41 -57.52 -11.89
N ALA A 15 49.50 -57.67 -11.15
CA ALA A 15 49.51 -58.31 -9.84
C ALA A 15 49.59 -57.25 -8.72
N ALA A 16 49.15 -57.66 -7.54
CA ALA A 16 48.82 -56.88 -6.35
C ALA A 16 50.01 -56.36 -5.52
N GLY A 17 49.69 -55.58 -4.48
CA GLY A 17 50.53 -55.32 -3.30
C GLY A 17 50.62 -53.82 -2.97
N TRP A 18 49.76 -53.29 -2.11
CA TRP A 18 49.97 -53.12 -0.65
C TRP A 18 51.31 -52.45 -0.30
N GLY A 19 51.22 -51.16 0.09
CA GLY A 19 52.29 -50.44 0.78
C GLY A 19 52.54 -49.03 0.24
N ALA A 20 51.74 -48.04 0.64
CA ALA A 20 52.11 -46.62 0.75
C ALA A 20 50.86 -45.76 1.06
N GLY A 21 50.50 -45.62 2.33
CA GLY A 21 49.34 -44.83 2.76
C GLY A 21 49.64 -43.91 3.93
N ALA A 22 50.85 -43.34 4.00
CA ALA A 22 51.20 -42.41 5.08
C ALA A 22 52.21 -41.30 4.69
N LEU A 23 52.64 -41.22 3.42
CA LEU A 23 53.67 -40.25 2.99
C LEU A 23 53.19 -39.19 1.99
N LEU A 24 51.91 -39.16 1.61
CA LEU A 24 51.37 -38.15 0.68
C LEU A 24 50.61 -36.99 1.34
N LEU A 25 50.31 -37.05 2.64
CA LEU A 25 49.60 -35.97 3.33
C LEU A 25 50.52 -34.86 3.87
N THR A 26 51.83 -35.09 3.99
CA THR A 26 52.78 -34.04 4.43
C THR A 26 53.33 -33.19 3.29
N GLY A 27 53.29 -33.67 2.04
CA GLY A 27 53.74 -32.90 0.87
C GLY A 27 52.75 -31.82 0.41
N ALA A 28 51.44 -32.04 0.59
CA ALA A 28 50.41 -31.09 0.14
C ALA A 28 50.28 -29.87 1.08
N VAL A 29 50.56 -30.03 2.38
CA VAL A 29 50.48 -28.92 3.34
C VAL A 29 51.70 -27.98 3.23
N ALA A 30 52.87 -28.50 2.84
CA ALA A 30 54.07 -27.68 2.66
C ALA A 30 54.00 -26.77 1.41
N LEU A 31 53.27 -27.15 0.36
CA LEU A 31 53.11 -26.33 -0.85
C LEU A 31 52.08 -25.19 -0.68
N ALA A 32 51.10 -25.35 0.22
CA ALA A 32 50.15 -24.28 0.54
C ALA A 32 50.75 -23.19 1.44
N ALA A 33 51.84 -23.48 2.16
CA ALA A 33 52.53 -22.51 3.01
C ALA A 33 53.57 -21.64 2.26
N TRP A 34 53.98 -22.04 1.05
CA TRP A 34 54.91 -21.27 0.19
C TRP A 34 54.20 -20.43 -0.88
N ALA A 35 52.96 -20.75 -1.21
CA ALA A 35 52.10 -19.88 -2.00
C ALA A 35 51.51 -18.83 -1.05
N GLY A 36 52.19 -17.68 -0.91
CA GLY A 36 51.61 -16.52 -0.23
C GLY A 36 50.21 -16.19 -0.78
N PRO A 37 49.40 -15.41 -0.04
CA PRO A 37 48.03 -15.10 -0.45
C PRO A 37 48.04 -14.59 -1.90
N ALA A 38 47.18 -15.16 -2.74
CA ALA A 38 47.05 -14.74 -4.12
C ALA A 38 46.84 -13.21 -4.15
N PRO A 39 47.60 -12.46 -4.97
CA PRO A 39 47.40 -11.02 -5.04
C PRO A 39 45.94 -10.77 -5.37
N ALA A 40 45.27 -9.98 -4.53
CA ALA A 40 43.88 -9.61 -4.76
C ALA A 40 43.77 -9.09 -6.19
N ALA A 41 42.88 -9.66 -7.00
CA ALA A 41 42.59 -9.12 -8.32
C ALA A 41 42.30 -7.64 -8.13
N PRO A 42 42.88 -6.73 -8.94
CA PRO A 42 42.65 -5.31 -8.80
C PRO A 42 41.15 -5.09 -8.88
N ILE A 43 40.55 -4.70 -7.75
CA ILE A 43 39.16 -4.25 -7.70
C ILE A 43 39.19 -2.97 -8.50
N ARG A 44 38.73 -3.03 -9.75
CA ARG A 44 38.51 -1.82 -10.53
C ARG A 44 37.42 -1.07 -9.77
N GLU A 45 37.75 0.05 -9.15
CA GLU A 45 36.73 0.97 -8.64
C GLU A 45 35.91 1.41 -9.84
N VAL A 46 34.75 0.77 -10.02
CA VAL A 46 33.76 1.19 -10.99
C VAL A 46 33.08 2.40 -10.36
N GLY A 47 33.47 3.59 -10.79
CA GLY A 47 32.72 4.80 -10.46
C GLY A 47 31.30 4.64 -10.98
N ALA A 48 30.32 4.76 -10.09
CA ALA A 48 28.93 4.96 -10.51
C ALA A 48 28.87 6.31 -11.24
N VAL A 49 28.51 6.28 -12.52
CA VAL A 49 28.18 7.49 -13.25
C VAL A 49 26.69 7.72 -13.08
N ASP A 50 26.32 8.77 -12.38
CA ASP A 50 24.95 9.28 -12.41
C ASP A 50 24.70 9.83 -13.81
N VAL A 51 23.81 9.17 -14.55
CA VAL A 51 23.31 9.68 -15.82
C VAL A 51 22.02 10.41 -15.51
N ASP A 52 22.01 11.73 -15.71
CA ASP A 52 20.79 12.52 -15.75
C ASP A 52 19.93 12.02 -16.93
N THR A 53 18.99 11.13 -16.65
CA THR A 53 17.93 10.79 -17.60
C THR A 53 17.11 12.05 -17.87
N PRO A 54 16.86 12.42 -19.15
CA PRO A 54 15.97 13.53 -19.45
C PRO A 54 14.64 13.33 -18.73
N PRO A 55 14.07 14.38 -18.14
CA PRO A 55 12.86 14.25 -17.37
C PRO A 55 11.73 13.76 -18.29
N GLY A 56 11.31 12.51 -18.05
CA GLY A 56 10.39 11.75 -18.89
C GLY A 56 8.93 11.99 -18.54
N THR A 57 8.03 11.36 -19.29
CA THR A 57 6.59 11.41 -18.97
C THR A 57 6.31 10.57 -17.73
N ALA A 58 5.86 11.20 -16.65
CA ALA A 58 5.31 10.51 -15.49
C ALA A 58 3.84 10.14 -15.75
N ALA A 59 3.46 8.90 -15.44
CA ALA A 59 2.10 8.41 -15.63
C ALA A 59 1.57 7.73 -14.36
N TYR A 60 0.32 8.03 -14.02
CA TYR A 60 -0.37 7.59 -12.81
C TYR A 60 -1.75 7.06 -13.17
N GLY A 61 -2.24 6.09 -12.40
CA GLY A 61 -3.62 5.62 -12.46
C GLY A 61 -4.43 6.28 -11.36
N CYS A 62 -5.47 7.01 -11.73
CA CYS A 62 -6.46 7.55 -10.81
C CYS A 62 -7.67 6.62 -10.79
N PRO A 63 -8.13 6.16 -9.62
CA PRO A 63 -9.26 5.25 -9.54
C PRO A 63 -10.57 5.94 -9.92
N ALA A 64 -11.49 5.18 -10.49
CA ALA A 64 -12.88 5.61 -10.63
C ALA A 64 -13.60 5.52 -9.28
N ALA A 65 -14.70 6.27 -9.13
CA ALA A 65 -15.55 6.20 -7.95
C ALA A 65 -16.12 4.79 -7.73
N PRO A 66 -16.52 4.42 -6.50
CA PRO A 66 -17.33 3.23 -6.24
C PRO A 66 -18.58 3.17 -7.12
N GLY A 67 -18.98 1.95 -7.51
CA GLY A 67 -19.85 1.71 -8.67
C GLY A 67 -21.16 0.97 -8.38
N ASN A 68 -21.42 0.58 -7.13
CA ASN A 68 -22.50 -0.31 -6.71
C ASN A 68 -22.30 -1.77 -7.17
N THR A 69 -21.10 -2.32 -7.00
CA THR A 69 -20.84 -3.74 -7.26
C THR A 69 -21.52 -4.65 -6.24
N LEU A 70 -21.83 -4.11 -5.05
CA LEU A 70 -22.60 -4.78 -4.01
C LEU A 70 -24.07 -5.05 -4.41
N GLY A 71 -24.60 -4.31 -5.40
CA GLY A 71 -26.00 -4.44 -5.81
C GLY A 71 -26.99 -3.81 -4.83
N GLY A 72 -26.58 -2.76 -4.14
CA GLY A 72 -27.45 -1.93 -3.30
C GLY A 72 -28.65 -1.39 -4.09
N VAL A 73 -29.76 -1.20 -3.38
CA VAL A 73 -31.07 -0.80 -3.92
C VAL A 73 -31.28 0.71 -3.78
N ASP A 74 -31.02 1.29 -2.60
CA ASP A 74 -31.10 2.75 -2.40
C ASP A 74 -29.76 3.42 -2.69
N VAL A 75 -29.42 3.51 -3.98
CA VAL A 75 -28.18 4.14 -4.43
C VAL A 75 -28.37 5.64 -4.59
N ARG A 76 -27.88 6.41 -3.60
CA ARG A 76 -27.85 7.88 -3.67
C ARG A 76 -26.69 8.36 -4.54
N GLN A 77 -26.82 9.59 -5.05
CA GLN A 77 -25.76 10.19 -5.86
C GLN A 77 -24.53 10.51 -5.00
N ALA A 78 -23.40 9.88 -5.32
CA ALA A 78 -22.11 10.24 -4.75
C ALA A 78 -21.62 11.59 -5.30
N VAL A 79 -21.04 12.40 -4.43
CA VAL A 79 -20.24 13.57 -4.82
C VAL A 79 -18.80 13.10 -4.97
N THR A 80 -18.34 12.96 -6.22
CA THR A 80 -16.93 12.63 -6.50
C THR A 80 -16.19 13.82 -7.06
N THR A 81 -14.97 14.00 -6.55
CA THR A 81 -14.05 15.05 -6.92
C THR A 81 -12.67 14.46 -7.20
N THR A 82 -12.11 14.74 -8.37
CA THR A 82 -10.71 14.44 -8.72
C THR A 82 -9.92 15.74 -8.69
N THR A 83 -8.97 15.82 -7.76
CA THR A 83 -8.09 16.98 -7.60
C THR A 83 -6.72 16.64 -8.15
N ILE A 84 -6.18 17.50 -9.01
CA ILE A 84 -4.88 17.33 -9.65
C ILE A 84 -4.03 18.57 -9.39
N LEU A 85 -2.80 18.38 -8.92
CA LEU A 85 -1.83 19.42 -8.68
C LEU A 85 -0.53 19.15 -9.45
N PRO A 86 -0.07 20.08 -10.29
CA PRO A 86 1.24 19.97 -10.93
C PRO A 86 2.39 20.03 -9.91
N ILE A 87 3.40 19.18 -10.07
CA ILE A 87 4.59 19.14 -9.20
C ILE A 87 5.85 19.30 -10.06
N GLY A 88 6.72 20.25 -9.70
CA GLY A 88 7.97 20.48 -10.43
C GLY A 88 7.82 21.18 -11.78
N SER A 89 6.74 21.94 -11.98
CA SER A 89 6.48 22.75 -13.19
C SER A 89 6.45 21.94 -14.51
N PRO A 90 5.53 20.96 -14.65
CA PRO A 90 5.38 20.26 -15.92
C PRO A 90 4.97 21.24 -17.03
N ALA A 91 5.43 20.98 -18.25
CA ALA A 91 5.04 21.72 -19.44
C ALA A 91 3.69 21.24 -20.00
N SER A 92 3.37 19.95 -19.80
CA SER A 92 2.09 19.36 -20.18
C SER A 92 1.52 18.49 -19.07
N LEU A 93 0.20 18.53 -18.94
CA LEU A 93 -0.56 17.74 -18.00
C LEU A 93 -1.83 17.25 -18.70
N SER A 94 -2.14 15.96 -18.57
CA SER A 94 -3.37 15.39 -19.12
C SER A 94 -3.99 14.40 -18.15
N TYR A 95 -5.32 14.34 -18.15
CA TYR A 95 -6.10 13.40 -17.37
C TYR A 95 -7.19 12.81 -18.24
N ALA A 96 -7.29 11.47 -18.26
CA ALA A 96 -8.26 10.73 -19.08
C ALA A 96 -8.25 11.18 -20.56
N GLY A 97 -7.06 11.47 -21.10
CA GLY A 97 -6.85 11.92 -22.48
C GLY A 97 -7.20 13.39 -22.76
N ARG A 98 -7.52 14.18 -21.73
CA ARG A 98 -7.84 15.62 -21.86
C ARG A 98 -6.75 16.46 -21.23
N ALA A 99 -6.39 17.57 -21.87
CA ALA A 99 -5.43 18.52 -21.30
C ALA A 99 -5.99 19.17 -20.03
N VAL A 100 -5.13 19.32 -19.02
CA VAL A 100 -5.42 19.96 -17.73
C VAL A 100 -4.40 21.08 -17.50
N SER A 101 -4.75 22.07 -16.67
CA SER A 101 -3.83 23.17 -16.34
C SER A 101 -2.54 22.65 -15.72
N ALA A 102 -1.39 23.08 -16.25
CA ALA A 102 -0.07 22.79 -15.71
C ALA A 102 0.44 23.90 -14.76
N ALA A 103 -0.40 24.89 -14.42
CA ALA A 103 -0.04 25.97 -13.52
C ALA A 103 0.18 25.46 -12.08
N THR A 104 1.37 25.68 -11.52
CA THR A 104 1.81 25.11 -10.24
C THR A 104 1.15 25.72 -9.00
N SER A 105 0.45 26.85 -9.13
CA SER A 105 -0.14 27.57 -8.00
C SER A 105 -1.61 27.24 -7.73
N THR A 106 -2.30 26.52 -8.62
CA THR A 106 -3.72 26.20 -8.43
C THR A 106 -4.02 24.75 -8.79
N PRO A 107 -4.55 23.95 -7.84
CA PRO A 107 -5.03 22.62 -8.18
C PRO A 107 -6.21 22.71 -9.15
N THR A 108 -6.27 21.79 -10.10
CA THR A 108 -7.45 21.59 -10.93
C THR A 108 -8.38 20.60 -10.26
N THR A 109 -9.65 20.97 -10.13
CA THR A 109 -10.69 20.16 -9.50
C THR A 109 -11.72 19.76 -10.56
N LEU A 110 -11.92 18.45 -10.74
CA LEU A 110 -12.87 17.87 -11.68
C LEU A 110 -14.01 17.20 -10.91
N THR A 111 -15.25 17.52 -11.25
CA THR A 111 -16.45 16.99 -10.58
C THR A 111 -17.39 16.32 -11.59
N GLY A 112 -18.44 15.68 -11.08
CA GLY A 112 -19.41 14.96 -11.92
C GLY A 112 -18.75 13.85 -12.74
N SER A 113 -19.19 13.63 -13.97
CA SER A 113 -18.67 12.55 -14.83
C SER A 113 -17.16 12.67 -15.13
N GLN A 114 -16.59 13.88 -15.10
CA GLN A 114 -15.15 14.08 -15.28
C GLN A 114 -14.36 13.65 -14.03
N GLY A 115 -14.93 13.85 -12.85
CA GLY A 115 -14.32 13.44 -11.58
C GLY A 115 -14.45 11.94 -11.33
N SER A 116 -15.66 11.39 -11.52
CA SER A 116 -16.00 10.02 -11.10
C SER A 116 -15.44 8.91 -12.00
N GLY A 117 -15.07 9.19 -13.25
CA GLY A 117 -14.75 8.14 -14.23
C GLY A 117 -13.39 7.44 -14.06
N GLY A 118 -12.49 7.99 -13.23
CA GLY A 118 -11.11 7.54 -13.16
C GLY A 118 -10.34 7.72 -14.48
N GLY A 119 -9.08 7.31 -14.49
CA GLY A 119 -8.28 7.31 -15.73
C GLY A 119 -6.79 7.51 -15.51
N VAL A 120 -6.07 7.71 -16.62
CA VAL A 120 -4.63 7.94 -16.61
C VAL A 120 -4.34 9.43 -16.48
N LEU A 121 -3.53 9.79 -15.49
CA LEU A 121 -2.93 11.10 -15.33
C LEU A 121 -1.50 11.06 -15.89
N THR A 122 -1.14 11.96 -16.78
CA THR A 122 0.22 12.07 -17.34
C THR A 122 0.76 13.48 -17.15
N ALA A 123 2.01 13.60 -16.71
CA ALA A 123 2.73 14.86 -16.58
C ALA A 123 4.08 14.77 -17.28
N ALA A 124 4.49 15.82 -17.98
CA ALA A 124 5.82 15.90 -18.58
C ALA A 124 6.32 17.35 -18.63
N PRO A 125 7.64 17.59 -18.46
CA PRO A 125 8.65 16.60 -18.09
C PRO A 125 8.67 16.32 -16.56
N ALA A 126 7.87 17.04 -15.77
CA ALA A 126 7.79 16.88 -14.33
C ALA A 126 6.60 16.01 -13.89
N GLY A 127 6.31 16.01 -12.59
CA GLY A 127 5.28 15.17 -11.98
C GLY A 127 3.94 15.86 -11.76
N ALA A 128 3.02 15.09 -11.19
CA ALA A 128 1.79 15.60 -10.61
C ALA A 128 1.41 14.78 -9.39
N ALA A 129 0.66 15.40 -8.48
CA ALA A 129 -0.07 14.71 -7.43
C ALA A 129 -1.55 14.74 -7.83
N GLY A 130 -2.26 13.63 -7.66
CA GLY A 130 -3.71 13.59 -7.85
C GLY A 130 -4.39 12.78 -6.75
N ALA A 131 -5.64 13.11 -6.45
CA ALA A 131 -6.46 12.33 -5.53
C ALA A 131 -7.92 12.36 -5.98
N VAL A 132 -8.60 11.24 -5.76
CA VAL A 132 -10.03 11.06 -5.98
C VAL A 132 -10.68 10.92 -4.61
N THR A 133 -11.67 11.75 -4.32
CA THR A 133 -12.52 11.64 -3.14
C THR A 133 -13.95 11.42 -3.59
N SER A 134 -14.63 10.42 -3.03
CA SER A 134 -16.03 10.12 -3.29
C SER A 134 -16.78 10.06 -1.97
N ALA A 135 -17.91 10.76 -1.87
CA ALA A 135 -18.69 10.81 -0.65
C ALA A 135 -20.18 10.69 -0.93
N THR A 136 -20.84 9.83 -0.17
CA THR A 136 -22.30 9.64 -0.20
C THR A 136 -22.80 9.70 1.24
N ASP A 137 -23.72 10.63 1.53
CA ASP A 137 -24.18 10.86 2.92
C ASP A 137 -25.31 9.91 3.36
N ALA A 138 -25.91 9.14 2.46
CA ALA A 138 -27.07 8.28 2.73
C ALA A 138 -27.20 7.14 1.70
N GLY A 139 -28.16 6.24 1.94
CA GLY A 139 -28.40 5.07 1.10
C GLY A 139 -27.37 3.96 1.35
N ASP A 140 -27.48 2.89 0.56
CA ASP A 140 -26.75 1.64 0.81
C ASP A 140 -25.23 1.79 0.66
N LEU A 141 -24.79 2.78 -0.14
CA LEU A 141 -23.38 3.11 -0.35
C LEU A 141 -22.95 4.36 0.44
N ARG A 142 -23.61 4.66 1.55
CA ARG A 142 -23.17 5.73 2.46
C ARG A 142 -21.73 5.47 2.90
N GLY A 143 -20.85 6.42 2.65
CA GLY A 143 -19.44 6.31 3.00
C GLY A 143 -18.59 7.43 2.41
N LEU A 144 -17.36 7.54 2.88
CA LEU A 144 -16.32 8.39 2.32
C LEU A 144 -15.17 7.51 1.86
N ALA A 145 -14.85 7.55 0.57
CA ALA A 145 -13.70 6.85 0.00
C ALA A 145 -12.70 7.87 -0.57
N ALA A 146 -11.41 7.61 -0.40
CA ALA A 146 -10.37 8.44 -0.98
C ALA A 146 -9.14 7.65 -1.40
N ALA A 147 -8.58 7.98 -2.55
CA ALA A 147 -7.38 7.33 -3.05
C ALA A 147 -6.52 8.29 -3.88
N PRO A 148 -5.18 8.20 -3.80
CA PRO A 148 -4.31 8.97 -4.67
C PRO A 148 -4.35 8.42 -6.10
N CYS A 149 -4.05 9.28 -7.06
CA CYS A 149 -3.53 8.85 -8.35
C CYS A 149 -2.13 8.28 -8.11
N ALA A 150 -1.99 6.96 -8.27
CA ALA A 150 -0.76 6.26 -7.89
C ALA A 150 0.11 5.94 -9.12
N PRO A 151 1.45 5.94 -8.98
CA PRO A 151 2.34 5.49 -10.03
C PRO A 151 2.20 3.98 -10.26
N ALA A 152 2.45 3.54 -11.50
CA ALA A 152 2.42 2.12 -11.84
C ALA A 152 3.59 1.36 -11.20
N ARG A 153 3.35 0.12 -10.79
CA ARG A 153 4.36 -0.77 -10.22
C ARG A 153 4.23 -2.20 -10.74
N PRO A 154 5.32 -2.97 -10.80
CA PRO A 154 5.29 -4.36 -11.27
C PRO A 154 4.71 -5.33 -10.22
N VAL A 155 4.88 -5.00 -8.94
CA VAL A 155 4.36 -5.80 -7.82
C VAL A 155 3.67 -4.86 -6.84
N ALA A 156 2.48 -5.24 -6.39
CA ALA A 156 1.67 -4.48 -5.45
C ALA A 156 1.02 -5.40 -4.41
N TRP A 157 0.87 -4.88 -3.19
CA TRP A 157 0.19 -5.56 -2.09
C TRP A 157 -0.90 -4.66 -1.53
N ILE A 158 -2.11 -5.19 -1.39
CA ILE A 158 -3.24 -4.52 -0.75
C ILE A 158 -3.73 -5.43 0.38
N VAL A 159 -3.78 -4.89 1.60
CA VAL A 159 -4.30 -5.60 2.78
C VAL A 159 -5.60 -4.93 3.20
N GLY A 160 -6.71 -5.67 3.18
CA GLY A 160 -8.03 -5.12 3.45
C GLY A 160 -9.08 -5.55 2.42
N GLY A 161 -10.34 -5.25 2.73
CA GLY A 161 -11.51 -5.73 1.97
C GLY A 161 -12.11 -7.01 2.55
N SER A 162 -13.21 -7.47 1.97
CA SER A 162 -13.96 -8.65 2.42
C SER A 162 -14.68 -9.26 1.21
N THR A 163 -14.79 -10.60 1.17
CA THR A 163 -15.68 -11.32 0.27
C THR A 163 -16.83 -12.00 1.03
N ALA A 164 -17.01 -11.67 2.31
CA ALA A 164 -18.14 -12.15 3.10
C ALA A 164 -19.47 -11.64 2.55
N LEU A 165 -20.57 -12.25 3.01
CA LEU A 165 -21.91 -11.77 2.70
C LEU A 165 -22.07 -10.32 3.15
N GLY A 166 -22.72 -9.50 2.33
CA GLY A 166 -22.83 -8.05 2.57
C GLY A 166 -21.58 -7.27 2.19
N SER A 167 -20.54 -7.90 1.62
CA SER A 167 -19.35 -7.21 1.12
C SER A 167 -19.16 -7.45 -0.38
N SER A 168 -18.64 -6.44 -1.09
CA SER A 168 -18.12 -6.58 -2.45
C SER A 168 -16.69 -6.02 -2.51
N ALA A 169 -15.84 -6.67 -3.28
CA ALA A 169 -14.43 -6.33 -3.41
C ALA A 169 -14.01 -6.39 -4.88
N GLU A 170 -14.06 -5.25 -5.57
CA GLU A 170 -13.69 -5.12 -6.97
C GLU A 170 -12.23 -4.64 -7.11
N LEU A 171 -11.35 -5.53 -7.56
CA LEU A 171 -9.99 -5.16 -7.92
C LEU A 171 -9.97 -4.53 -9.32
N ARG A 172 -9.61 -3.25 -9.40
CA ARG A 172 -9.46 -2.48 -10.64
C ARG A 172 -7.98 -2.33 -10.98
N LEU A 173 -7.60 -2.73 -12.19
CA LEU A 173 -6.23 -2.73 -12.68
C LEU A 173 -6.11 -1.74 -13.84
N THR A 174 -5.44 -0.61 -13.61
CA THR A 174 -5.24 0.43 -14.64
C THR A 174 -3.85 0.33 -15.25
N ASN A 175 -3.77 0.24 -16.57
CA ASN A 175 -2.53 0.23 -17.33
C ASN A 175 -2.27 1.62 -17.94
N PRO A 176 -1.40 2.44 -17.34
CA PRO A 176 -1.06 3.75 -17.90
C PRO A 176 -0.06 3.66 -19.06
N GLY A 177 0.44 2.47 -19.38
CA GLY A 177 1.38 2.23 -20.47
C GLY A 177 0.73 2.16 -21.85
N VAL A 178 1.59 2.02 -22.86
CA VAL A 178 1.21 1.95 -24.28
C VAL A 178 1.16 0.52 -24.84
N THR A 179 1.51 -0.47 -24.02
CA THR A 179 1.47 -1.90 -24.35
C THR A 179 0.49 -2.64 -23.44
N THR A 180 -0.13 -3.70 -23.94
CA THR A 180 -0.95 -4.59 -23.10
C THR A 180 -0.08 -5.27 -22.03
N VAL A 181 -0.63 -5.39 -20.82
CA VAL A 181 0.00 -6.02 -19.66
C VAL A 181 -0.87 -7.17 -19.19
N THR A 182 -0.26 -8.28 -18.77
CA THR A 182 -0.97 -9.37 -18.08
C THR A 182 -0.60 -9.31 -16.61
N ALA A 183 -1.59 -9.21 -15.73
CA ALA A 183 -1.40 -9.22 -14.29
C ALA A 183 -1.85 -10.56 -13.71
N ARG A 184 -1.13 -11.05 -12.71
CA ARG A 184 -1.49 -12.21 -11.89
C ARG A 184 -1.85 -11.74 -10.50
N VAL A 185 -3.06 -12.08 -10.08
CA VAL A 185 -3.61 -11.76 -8.76
C VAL A 185 -3.53 -13.01 -7.90
N ARG A 186 -2.94 -12.89 -6.70
CA ARG A 186 -3.01 -13.91 -5.64
C ARG A 186 -3.86 -13.36 -4.51
N LEU A 187 -4.87 -14.11 -4.10
CA LEU A 187 -5.80 -13.76 -3.02
C LEU A 187 -5.51 -14.63 -1.80
N TYR A 188 -5.50 -14.01 -0.63
CA TYR A 188 -5.29 -14.66 0.66
C TYR A 188 -6.52 -14.41 1.53
N GLY A 189 -6.96 -15.43 2.26
CA GLY A 189 -8.04 -15.36 3.24
C GLY A 189 -7.61 -15.86 4.61
N SER A 190 -8.57 -15.94 5.52
CA SER A 190 -8.36 -16.43 6.89
C SER A 190 -7.86 -17.86 6.99
N ALA A 191 -8.25 -18.71 6.04
CA ALA A 191 -7.90 -20.14 6.00
C ALA A 191 -6.75 -20.46 5.03
N GLY A 192 -6.04 -19.45 4.52
CA GLY A 192 -4.96 -19.61 3.55
C GLY A 192 -5.24 -18.97 2.19
N ALA A 193 -4.48 -19.37 1.17
CA ALA A 193 -4.65 -18.85 -0.19
C ALA A 193 -6.00 -19.25 -0.80
N ILE A 194 -6.65 -18.28 -1.46
CA ILE A 194 -7.92 -18.47 -2.17
C ILE A 194 -7.64 -18.54 -3.67
N SER A 195 -8.15 -19.59 -4.33
CA SER A 195 -7.99 -19.76 -5.78
C SER A 195 -8.96 -18.86 -6.54
N LEU A 196 -8.41 -18.03 -7.43
CA LEU A 196 -9.19 -17.19 -8.34
C LEU A 196 -9.44 -17.92 -9.67
N PRO A 197 -10.54 -17.59 -10.39
CA PRO A 197 -10.76 -18.02 -11.76
C PRO A 197 -9.56 -17.68 -12.66
N SER A 198 -9.31 -18.51 -13.68
CA SER A 198 -8.18 -18.34 -14.61
C SER A 198 -6.81 -18.19 -13.91
N ASN A 199 -6.65 -18.79 -12.73
CA ASN A 199 -5.45 -18.65 -11.88
C ASN A 199 -5.12 -17.19 -11.53
N GLY A 200 -6.13 -16.32 -11.47
CA GLY A 200 -5.96 -14.89 -11.18
C GLY A 200 -5.34 -14.08 -12.30
N GLU A 201 -5.26 -14.60 -13.53
CA GLU A 201 -4.73 -13.85 -14.67
C GLU A 201 -5.74 -12.85 -15.22
N VAL A 202 -5.33 -11.59 -15.35
CA VAL A 202 -6.13 -10.47 -15.85
C VAL A 202 -5.33 -9.72 -16.91
N VAL A 203 -5.88 -9.65 -18.12
CA VAL A 203 -5.28 -8.89 -19.22
C VAL A 203 -5.78 -7.45 -19.18
N VAL A 204 -4.85 -6.49 -19.27
CA VAL A 204 -5.14 -5.06 -19.25
C VAL A 204 -4.53 -4.39 -20.48
N ALA A 205 -5.39 -3.97 -21.40
CA ALA A 205 -4.97 -3.27 -22.60
C ALA A 205 -4.33 -1.90 -22.27
N ALA A 206 -3.50 -1.40 -23.19
CA ALA A 206 -2.85 -0.10 -23.07
C ALA A 206 -3.85 1.05 -22.81
N GLY A 207 -3.59 1.88 -21.81
CA GLY A 207 -4.46 3.01 -21.43
C GLY A 207 -5.86 2.61 -20.93
N LYS A 208 -6.08 1.35 -20.59
CA LYS A 208 -7.37 0.81 -20.12
C LYS A 208 -7.31 0.36 -18.67
N THR A 209 -8.50 0.17 -18.11
CA THR A 209 -8.72 -0.45 -16.80
C THR A 209 -9.51 -1.74 -17.01
N SER A 210 -9.08 -2.82 -16.36
CA SER A 210 -9.82 -4.07 -16.25
C SER A 210 -10.23 -4.30 -14.80
N SER A 211 -11.39 -4.93 -14.58
CA SER A 211 -11.90 -5.23 -13.24
C SER A 211 -11.96 -6.74 -12.99
N LEU A 212 -11.75 -7.13 -11.73
CA LEU A 212 -11.91 -8.48 -11.20
C LEU A 212 -12.68 -8.42 -9.88
N LEU A 213 -13.87 -9.00 -9.84
CA LEU A 213 -14.61 -9.21 -8.59
C LEU A 213 -13.98 -10.36 -7.82
N LEU A 214 -13.50 -10.11 -6.60
CA LEU A 214 -12.79 -11.11 -5.81
C LEU A 214 -13.73 -12.18 -5.22
N GLU A 215 -15.00 -11.82 -4.99
CA GLU A 215 -16.06 -12.74 -4.60
C GLU A 215 -16.34 -13.83 -5.65
N SER A 216 -15.90 -13.63 -6.90
CA SER A 216 -15.97 -14.66 -7.96
C SER A 216 -15.16 -15.91 -7.65
N ALA A 217 -14.25 -15.86 -6.66
CA ALA A 217 -13.55 -17.03 -6.14
C ALA A 217 -14.47 -18.06 -5.48
N GLY A 218 -15.71 -17.67 -5.10
CA GLY A 218 -16.67 -18.54 -4.42
C GLY A 218 -16.34 -18.86 -2.95
N ALA A 219 -15.30 -18.21 -2.40
CA ALA A 219 -14.94 -18.29 -0.99
C ALA A 219 -15.35 -17.00 -0.27
N ALA A 220 -16.33 -17.10 0.62
CA ALA A 220 -16.74 -16.01 1.49
C ALA A 220 -15.77 -15.92 2.67
N ASP A 221 -15.00 -14.84 2.75
CA ASP A 221 -14.04 -14.60 3.83
C ASP A 221 -14.11 -13.12 4.28
N PRO A 222 -14.30 -12.85 5.58
CA PRO A 222 -14.39 -11.48 6.10
C PRO A 222 -13.04 -10.76 6.09
N ARG A 223 -11.94 -11.49 5.85
CA ARG A 223 -10.59 -10.94 5.87
C ARG A 223 -9.73 -11.41 4.72
N ILE A 224 -9.63 -10.53 3.74
CA ILE A 224 -8.77 -10.75 2.57
C ILE A 224 -7.57 -9.82 2.53
N ALA A 225 -6.55 -10.28 1.81
CA ALA A 225 -5.44 -9.50 1.30
C ALA A 225 -5.07 -10.04 -0.08
N LEU A 226 -4.40 -9.25 -0.90
CA LEU A 226 -4.01 -9.68 -2.24
C LEU A 226 -2.65 -9.12 -2.65
N SER A 227 -1.99 -9.85 -3.55
CA SER A 227 -0.86 -9.36 -4.32
C SER A 227 -1.19 -9.32 -5.80
N VAL A 228 -0.71 -8.30 -6.50
CA VAL A 228 -0.76 -8.20 -7.95
C VAL A 228 0.66 -8.18 -8.48
N GLU A 229 0.95 -9.05 -9.44
CA GLU A 229 2.24 -9.13 -10.14
C GLU A 229 1.97 -8.97 -11.63
N SER A 230 2.60 -7.99 -12.29
CA SER A 230 2.44 -7.77 -13.72
C SER A 230 3.62 -8.30 -14.52
N ASP A 231 3.30 -8.99 -15.62
CA ASP A 231 4.23 -9.42 -16.65
C ASP A 231 4.15 -8.48 -17.86
N GLY A 232 5.31 -8.07 -18.39
CA GLY A 232 5.41 -7.19 -19.56
C GLY A 232 5.14 -5.70 -19.31
N GLY A 233 5.05 -5.25 -18.05
CA GLY A 233 4.89 -3.83 -17.71
C GLY A 233 4.56 -3.58 -16.24
N SER A 234 4.08 -2.37 -15.94
CA SER A 234 3.64 -1.95 -14.61
C SER A 234 2.15 -1.64 -14.63
N ILE A 235 1.46 -1.91 -13.52
CA ILE A 235 0.02 -1.68 -13.37
C ILE A 235 -0.26 -0.80 -12.14
N VAL A 236 -1.42 -0.16 -12.12
CA VAL A 236 -1.93 0.57 -10.95
C VAL A 236 -3.16 -0.17 -10.44
N PRO A 237 -3.02 -1.00 -9.39
CA PRO A 237 -4.15 -1.66 -8.76
C PRO A 237 -4.85 -0.74 -7.77
N THR A 238 -6.17 -0.83 -7.70
CA THR A 238 -7.01 -0.26 -6.65
C THR A 238 -8.08 -1.27 -6.30
N LEU A 239 -8.25 -1.57 -5.02
CA LEU A 239 -9.36 -2.39 -4.55
C LEU A 239 -10.48 -1.46 -4.11
N VAL A 240 -11.65 -1.58 -4.74
CA VAL A 240 -12.85 -0.88 -4.33
C VAL A 240 -13.67 -1.83 -3.47
N ALA A 241 -13.92 -1.43 -2.23
CA ALA A 241 -14.70 -2.21 -1.28
C ALA A 241 -16.00 -1.48 -0.94
N GLU A 242 -17.10 -2.23 -0.90
CA GLU A 242 -18.43 -1.74 -0.56
C GLU A 242 -19.02 -2.69 0.49
N GLY A 243 -19.66 -2.15 1.53
CA GLY A 243 -20.18 -2.93 2.65
C GLY A 243 -21.62 -2.61 3.04
N LEU A 244 -22.35 -3.65 3.40
CA LEU A 244 -23.64 -3.63 4.09
C LEU A 244 -23.59 -4.60 5.28
N ASP A 245 -24.10 -4.15 6.41
CA ASP A 245 -24.41 -4.96 7.57
C ASP A 245 -25.90 -5.32 7.55
N GLY A 246 -26.22 -6.43 6.90
CA GLY A 246 -27.60 -6.73 6.51
C GLY A 246 -28.13 -5.71 5.51
N GLU A 247 -29.05 -4.84 5.94
CA GLU A 247 -29.59 -3.72 5.15
C GLU A 247 -28.99 -2.37 5.57
N THR A 248 -28.10 -2.36 6.57
CA THR A 248 -27.52 -1.16 7.16
C THR A 248 -26.21 -0.79 6.44
N PRO A 249 -26.03 0.44 5.96
CA PRO A 249 -24.79 0.87 5.31
C PRO A 249 -23.54 0.70 6.19
N ALA A 250 -22.51 0.06 5.65
CA ALA A 250 -21.25 -0.26 6.33
C ALA A 250 -20.01 0.40 5.67
N GLY A 251 -20.22 1.36 4.77
CA GLY A 251 -19.16 2.17 4.19
C GLY A 251 -18.72 1.77 2.79
N VAL A 252 -17.87 2.62 2.21
CA VAL A 252 -17.20 2.38 0.93
C VAL A 252 -15.73 2.79 1.03
N GLU A 253 -14.83 2.08 0.35
CA GLU A 253 -13.40 2.35 0.41
C GLU A 253 -12.73 2.19 -0.97
N MET A 254 -11.64 2.93 -1.19
CA MET A 254 -10.72 2.75 -2.31
C MET A 254 -9.31 2.46 -1.79
N LEU A 255 -8.98 1.19 -1.59
CA LEU A 255 -7.66 0.79 -1.10
C LEU A 255 -6.62 0.82 -2.21
N THR A 256 -5.50 1.48 -1.94
CA THR A 256 -4.32 1.48 -2.82
C THR A 256 -3.19 0.64 -2.23
N PRO A 257 -2.17 0.27 -3.01
CA PRO A 257 -1.11 -0.61 -2.52
C PRO A 257 -0.28 0.00 -1.38
N GLY A 258 -0.04 -0.81 -0.34
CA GLY A 258 0.90 -0.51 0.74
C GLY A 258 2.34 -0.91 0.42
N ALA A 259 3.13 -1.01 1.48
CA ALA A 259 4.47 -1.58 1.47
C ALA A 259 4.46 -3.07 1.11
N ALA A 260 5.54 -3.51 0.48
CA ALA A 260 5.77 -4.93 0.23
C ALA A 260 5.98 -5.70 1.56
N PRO A 261 5.76 -7.03 1.57
CA PRO A 261 6.03 -7.85 2.74
C PRO A 261 7.46 -7.70 3.24
N ALA A 262 7.60 -7.52 4.55
CA ALA A 262 8.87 -7.32 5.23
C ALA A 262 8.74 -7.75 6.68
N THR A 263 9.87 -7.92 7.36
CA THR A 263 9.92 -8.25 8.80
C THR A 263 9.54 -7.06 9.68
N GLU A 264 9.37 -5.87 9.10
CA GLU A 264 8.87 -4.69 9.78
C GLU A 264 7.89 -3.93 8.88
N GLN A 265 6.71 -3.61 9.41
CA GLN A 265 5.70 -2.77 8.77
C GLN A 265 5.38 -1.57 9.65
N THR A 266 5.19 -0.40 9.04
CA THR A 266 4.77 0.82 9.74
C THR A 266 3.47 1.34 9.12
N ILE A 267 2.42 1.46 9.92
CA ILE A 267 1.10 1.92 9.48
C ILE A 267 0.84 3.31 10.10
N PRO A 268 0.75 4.40 9.30
CA PRO A 268 0.46 5.73 9.81
C PRO A 268 -1.03 5.96 10.07
N ALA A 269 -1.37 7.11 10.67
CA ALA A 269 -2.72 7.68 10.67
C ALA A 269 -3.83 6.76 11.22
N VAL A 270 -3.52 5.95 12.23
CA VAL A 270 -4.53 5.13 12.92
C VAL A 270 -5.13 5.95 14.06
N VAL A 271 -6.36 6.43 13.89
CA VAL A 271 -7.06 7.26 14.87
C VAL A 271 -8.17 6.48 15.55
N MET A 272 -7.93 6.15 16.82
CA MET A 272 -8.86 5.47 17.70
C MET A 272 -9.83 6.48 18.30
N ALA A 273 -11.13 6.18 18.23
CA ALA A 273 -12.18 6.94 18.89
C ALA A 273 -12.58 6.26 20.21
N LYS A 274 -13.60 6.78 20.87
CA LYS A 274 -14.20 6.07 22.02
C LYS A 274 -14.89 4.79 21.53
N ALA A 275 -15.03 3.79 22.40
CA ALA A 275 -15.63 2.50 22.06
C ALA A 275 -17.01 2.65 21.38
N ALA A 276 -17.92 3.43 21.96
CA ALA A 276 -19.24 3.74 21.38
C ALA A 276 -19.21 4.46 20.03
N GLU A 277 -18.09 5.08 19.63
CA GLU A 277 -17.96 5.85 18.38
C GLU A 277 -17.30 5.03 17.25
N GLN A 278 -16.76 3.84 17.55
CA GLN A 278 -16.03 3.00 16.61
C GLN A 278 -16.51 1.54 16.57
N GLY A 279 -17.72 1.27 17.06
CA GLY A 279 -18.32 -0.07 16.94
C GLY A 279 -17.77 -1.11 17.92
N SER A 280 -16.95 -0.69 18.90
CA SER A 280 -16.38 -1.60 19.91
C SER A 280 -17.29 -1.86 21.12
N GLU A 281 -18.47 -1.22 21.19
CA GLU A 281 -19.51 -1.50 22.18
C GLU A 281 -20.89 -1.15 21.63
N ALA A 282 -21.92 -1.78 22.17
CA ALA A 282 -23.31 -1.49 21.81
C ALA A 282 -23.73 -0.08 22.25
N VAL A 283 -24.47 0.62 21.39
CA VAL A 283 -25.03 1.95 21.65
C VAL A 283 -26.56 1.83 21.69
N ASN A 284 -27.15 2.01 22.87
CA ASN A 284 -28.60 1.84 23.09
C ASN A 284 -29.15 0.47 22.64
N GLY A 285 -28.32 -0.57 22.70
CA GLY A 285 -28.69 -1.93 22.27
C GLY A 285 -28.50 -2.21 20.77
N ALA A 286 -28.03 -1.24 20.00
CA ALA A 286 -27.62 -1.42 18.61
C ALA A 286 -26.10 -1.61 18.49
N GLU A 287 -25.67 -2.42 17.53
CA GLU A 287 -24.28 -2.82 17.32
C GLU A 287 -23.81 -2.57 15.89
N SER A 288 -22.49 -2.58 15.68
CA SER A 288 -21.85 -2.57 14.37
C SER A 288 -21.18 -3.94 14.19
N SER A 289 -21.35 -4.57 13.03
CA SER A 289 -20.60 -5.80 12.69
C SER A 289 -19.09 -5.56 12.54
N ASP A 290 -18.68 -4.33 12.28
CA ASP A 290 -17.27 -3.95 12.18
C ASP A 290 -16.74 -3.26 13.44
N GLU A 291 -15.53 -3.66 13.81
CA GLU A 291 -14.69 -3.02 14.82
C GLU A 291 -13.30 -2.67 14.25
N PRO A 292 -12.51 -1.80 14.92
CA PRO A 292 -11.17 -1.45 14.49
C PRO A 292 -10.22 -2.65 14.65
N VAL A 293 -9.46 -2.93 13.60
CA VAL A 293 -8.53 -4.08 13.57
C VAL A 293 -7.22 -3.71 12.88
N LEU A 294 -6.13 -4.35 13.29
CA LEU A 294 -4.92 -4.47 12.50
C LEU A 294 -4.97 -5.80 11.75
N ARG A 295 -5.09 -5.73 10.43
CA ARG A 295 -5.01 -6.90 9.56
C ARG A 295 -3.58 -7.15 9.13
N VAL A 296 -3.15 -8.40 9.26
CA VAL A 296 -1.81 -8.86 8.86
C VAL A 296 -1.95 -10.06 7.95
N VAL A 297 -1.23 -10.05 6.83
CA VAL A 297 -1.12 -11.21 5.91
C VAL A 297 0.28 -11.78 6.01
N ASN A 298 0.36 -13.10 6.17
CA ASN A 298 1.57 -13.88 5.98
C ASN A 298 1.53 -14.53 4.59
N PRO A 299 2.23 -13.98 3.59
CA PRO A 299 2.27 -14.56 2.26
C PRO A 299 3.23 -15.75 2.12
N GLY A 300 4.01 -16.05 3.16
CA GLY A 300 4.99 -17.13 3.16
C GLY A 300 4.39 -18.52 3.28
N ASP A 301 5.25 -19.52 3.13
CA ASP A 301 4.96 -20.95 3.31
C ASP A 301 5.27 -21.47 4.73
N THR A 302 5.86 -20.62 5.58
CA THR A 302 6.12 -20.89 6.99
C THR A 302 5.29 -19.97 7.88
N THR A 303 4.98 -20.44 9.09
CA THR A 303 4.33 -19.64 10.13
C THR A 303 5.15 -18.39 10.46
N ALA A 304 4.48 -17.27 10.67
CA ALA A 304 5.08 -16.01 11.11
C ALA A 304 4.64 -15.68 12.55
N THR A 305 5.54 -15.17 13.37
CA THR A 305 5.24 -14.65 14.70
C THR A 305 5.41 -13.14 14.70
N VAL A 306 4.31 -12.41 14.92
CA VAL A 306 4.30 -10.94 14.89
C VAL A 306 4.16 -10.35 16.29
N ALA A 307 4.80 -9.21 16.50
CA ALA A 307 4.65 -8.35 17.68
C ALA A 307 4.23 -6.95 17.24
N VAL A 308 3.26 -6.37 17.96
CA VAL A 308 2.65 -5.10 17.61
C VAL A 308 2.94 -4.05 18.68
N ALA A 309 3.37 -2.87 18.25
CA ALA A 309 3.55 -1.70 19.11
C ALA A 309 2.82 -0.48 18.52
N LEU A 310 2.24 0.32 19.41
CA LEU A 310 1.55 1.57 19.11
C LEU A 310 2.44 2.75 19.44
N SER A 311 2.68 3.61 18.47
CA SER A 311 3.38 4.89 18.61
C SER A 311 2.36 6.01 18.86
N GLY A 312 2.00 6.24 20.12
CA GLY A 312 1.05 7.29 20.52
C GLY A 312 1.73 8.57 20.99
N SER A 313 0.95 9.55 21.45
CA SER A 313 1.48 10.79 22.04
C SER A 313 2.28 10.56 23.33
N ALA A 314 2.04 9.46 24.04
CA ALA A 314 2.80 9.04 25.22
C ALA A 314 4.10 8.28 24.87
N GLY A 315 4.40 8.10 23.57
CA GLY A 315 5.51 7.29 23.09
C GLY A 315 5.09 5.87 22.70
N PRO A 316 6.08 4.99 22.43
CA PRO A 316 5.82 3.63 21.97
C PRO A 316 5.35 2.74 23.13
N SER A 317 4.31 1.95 22.89
CA SER A 317 3.76 0.98 23.84
C SER A 317 3.40 -0.33 23.14
N PRO A 318 3.65 -1.52 23.73
CA PRO A 318 3.21 -2.78 23.13
C PRO A 318 1.68 -2.85 23.16
N LEU A 319 1.07 -3.37 22.08
CA LEU A 319 -0.36 -3.66 22.08
C LEU A 319 -0.64 -4.87 22.98
N PRO A 320 -1.44 -4.74 24.06
CA PRO A 320 -1.71 -5.84 24.97
C PRO A 320 -2.33 -7.05 24.25
N GLY A 321 -1.79 -8.24 24.47
CA GLY A 321 -2.26 -9.47 23.83
C GLY A 321 -1.70 -9.70 22.42
N ALA A 322 -0.92 -8.76 21.88
CA ALA A 322 -0.35 -8.84 20.54
C ALA A 322 1.19 -8.76 20.51
N GLN A 323 1.86 -9.21 21.58
CA GLN A 323 3.32 -9.24 21.66
C GLN A 323 3.96 -10.47 21.00
N ALA A 324 3.17 -11.50 20.73
CA ALA A 324 3.59 -12.71 20.03
C ALA A 324 2.34 -13.41 19.44
N VAL A 325 1.87 -12.92 18.28
CA VAL A 325 0.73 -13.49 17.56
C VAL A 325 1.25 -14.36 16.43
N THR A 326 0.79 -15.60 16.39
CA THR A 326 1.13 -16.56 15.34
C THR A 326 0.16 -16.40 14.17
N ILE A 327 0.71 -16.32 12.95
CA ILE A 327 -0.05 -16.22 11.69
C ILE A 327 0.36 -17.37 10.79
N ASP A 328 -0.62 -18.20 10.41
CA ASP A 328 -0.40 -19.37 9.58
C ASP A 328 0.10 -19.01 8.17
N PRO A 329 0.84 -19.91 7.49
CA PRO A 329 1.27 -19.72 6.11
C PRO A 329 0.12 -19.35 5.17
N GLY A 330 0.36 -18.39 4.28
CA GLY A 330 -0.61 -17.96 3.26
C GLY A 330 -1.91 -17.38 3.81
N SER A 331 -2.00 -17.03 5.11
CA SER A 331 -3.24 -16.64 5.76
C SER A 331 -3.30 -15.17 6.15
N VAL A 332 -4.52 -14.69 6.37
CA VAL A 332 -4.83 -13.34 6.85
C VAL A 332 -5.38 -13.43 8.27
N PHE A 333 -4.82 -12.63 9.17
CA PHE A 333 -5.23 -12.57 10.57
C PHE A 333 -5.56 -11.13 10.97
N ASP A 334 -6.64 -10.97 11.75
CA ASP A 334 -7.05 -9.68 12.29
C ASP A 334 -6.75 -9.66 13.79
N ILE A 335 -5.97 -8.67 14.21
CA ILE A 335 -5.65 -8.37 15.60
C ILE A 335 -6.56 -7.21 16.02
N THR A 336 -7.41 -7.43 17.01
CA THR A 336 -8.34 -6.38 17.46
C THR A 336 -7.59 -5.17 18.02
N LEU A 337 -8.09 -3.97 17.70
CA LEU A 337 -7.66 -2.72 18.30
C LEU A 337 -8.69 -2.21 19.32
N THR A 338 -9.73 -2.99 19.60
CA THR A 338 -10.70 -2.70 20.66
C THR A 338 -9.99 -2.60 22.01
N GLY A 339 -10.36 -1.58 22.79
CA GLY A 339 -9.76 -1.29 24.09
C GLY A 339 -8.50 -0.42 24.06
N VAL A 340 -8.00 -0.04 22.88
CA VAL A 340 -6.99 1.02 22.76
C VAL A 340 -7.62 2.37 23.09
N ASP A 341 -6.94 3.15 23.93
CA ASP A 341 -7.42 4.48 24.32
C ASP A 341 -7.62 5.41 23.11
N PRO A 342 -8.57 6.36 23.16
CA PRO A 342 -8.75 7.33 22.09
C PRO A 342 -7.48 8.14 21.84
N GLY A 343 -7.08 8.26 20.57
CA GLY A 343 -5.85 8.94 20.20
C GLY A 343 -5.41 8.69 18.76
N THR A 344 -4.32 9.34 18.38
CA THR A 344 -3.66 9.16 17.09
C THR A 344 -2.41 8.30 17.27
N TYR A 345 -2.31 7.25 16.48
CA TYR A 345 -1.25 6.27 16.57
C TYR A 345 -0.62 6.00 15.19
N GLY A 346 0.68 5.71 15.22
CA GLY A 346 1.34 4.86 14.24
C GLY A 346 1.39 3.44 14.80
N ILE A 347 1.35 2.43 13.94
CA ILE A 347 1.51 1.04 14.36
C ILE A 347 2.80 0.51 13.75
N ARG A 348 3.63 -0.09 14.60
CA ARG A 348 4.80 -0.89 14.20
C ARG A 348 4.46 -2.36 14.36
N VAL A 349 4.61 -3.13 13.28
CA VAL A 349 4.50 -4.60 13.30
C VAL A 349 5.89 -5.16 13.02
N THR A 350 6.46 -5.92 13.96
CA THR A 350 7.71 -6.65 13.77
C THR A 350 7.43 -8.14 13.68
N SER A 351 8.15 -8.85 12.82
CA SER A 351 7.90 -10.26 12.52
C SER A 351 9.21 -11.02 12.29
N ASP A 352 9.22 -12.32 12.59
CA ASP A 352 10.32 -13.23 12.25
C ASP A 352 10.34 -13.65 10.77
N ALA A 353 9.22 -13.47 10.05
CA ALA A 353 9.08 -13.69 8.62
C ALA A 353 8.43 -12.47 7.90
N PRO A 354 8.61 -12.28 6.59
CA PRO A 354 7.99 -11.18 5.86
C PRO A 354 6.45 -11.21 5.92
N VAL A 355 5.85 -10.13 6.40
CA VAL A 355 4.39 -9.93 6.45
C VAL A 355 4.02 -8.57 5.86
N SER A 356 2.78 -8.40 5.41
CA SER A 356 2.19 -7.09 5.10
C SER A 356 1.03 -6.79 6.04
N ALA A 357 0.74 -5.52 6.29
CA ALA A 357 -0.30 -5.14 7.23
C ALA A 357 -1.02 -3.84 6.84
N ALA A 358 -2.25 -3.70 7.34
CA ALA A 358 -3.04 -2.48 7.26
C ALA A 358 -4.00 -2.40 8.46
N ALA A 359 -4.37 -1.19 8.88
CA ALA A 359 -5.31 -0.98 9.97
C ALA A 359 -6.66 -0.50 9.42
N ARG A 360 -7.75 -1.15 9.84
CA ARG A 360 -9.11 -0.67 9.64
C ARG A 360 -9.53 0.16 10.84
N MET A 361 -10.06 1.34 10.57
CA MET A 361 -10.78 2.19 11.52
C MET A 361 -12.26 2.16 11.20
N VAL A 362 -13.09 2.30 12.22
CA VAL A 362 -14.55 2.32 12.10
C VAL A 362 -15.09 3.60 12.73
N ARG A 363 -16.15 4.15 12.15
CA ARG A 363 -16.91 5.28 12.68
C ARG A 363 -18.39 4.98 12.57
N VAL A 364 -19.07 4.91 13.72
CA VAL A 364 -20.50 4.58 13.78
C VAL A 364 -21.37 5.84 13.86
N GLY A 365 -22.56 5.76 13.28
CA GLY A 365 -23.62 6.76 13.34
C GLY A 365 -24.82 6.26 14.16
N GLY A 366 -26.01 6.71 13.78
CA GLY A 366 -27.26 6.22 14.37
C GLY A 366 -27.67 4.84 13.87
N GLU A 367 -28.68 4.27 14.52
CA GLU A 367 -29.35 3.05 14.08
C GLU A 367 -30.16 3.30 12.80
N LEU A 368 -30.07 2.41 11.82
CA LEU A 368 -30.82 2.53 10.57
C LEU A 368 -31.20 1.15 9.99
N PRO A 369 -32.48 0.90 9.68
CA PRO A 369 -33.65 1.67 10.11
C PRO A 369 -33.76 1.78 11.64
N ALA A 370 -34.46 2.78 12.17
CA ALA A 370 -34.65 2.91 13.61
C ALA A 370 -35.30 1.64 14.20
N GLY A 371 -34.73 1.09 15.28
CA GLY A 371 -35.13 -0.18 15.89
C GLY A 371 -34.61 -1.46 15.20
N SER A 372 -33.67 -1.37 14.25
CA SER A 372 -33.07 -2.53 13.58
C SER A 372 -32.08 -3.33 14.45
N GLY A 373 -31.53 -2.72 15.49
CA GLY A 373 -30.39 -3.22 16.26
C GLY A 373 -29.03 -3.02 15.58
N ALA A 374 -28.98 -2.34 14.42
CA ALA A 374 -27.76 -2.18 13.62
C ALA A 374 -27.41 -0.69 13.42
N LEU A 375 -26.16 -0.34 13.70
CA LEU A 375 -25.60 1.00 13.54
C LEU A 375 -25.07 1.19 12.12
N VAL A 376 -25.45 2.30 11.47
CA VAL A 376 -24.72 2.72 10.27
C VAL A 376 -23.27 2.95 10.64
N HIS A 377 -22.36 2.56 9.76
CA HIS A 377 -20.96 2.82 9.97
C HIS A 377 -20.24 3.09 8.65
N ASP A 378 -19.08 3.70 8.79
CA ASP A 378 -18.13 3.92 7.71
C ASP A 378 -16.76 3.42 8.17
N VAL A 379 -15.95 2.98 7.21
CA VAL A 379 -14.65 2.36 7.48
C VAL A 379 -13.55 3.05 6.70
N ALA A 380 -12.36 3.11 7.28
CA ALA A 380 -11.17 3.60 6.60
C ALA A 380 -10.00 2.65 6.77
N TRP A 381 -9.24 2.42 5.71
CA TRP A 381 -8.04 1.58 5.73
C TRP A 381 -6.76 2.39 5.61
N SER A 382 -5.88 2.30 6.61
CA SER A 382 -4.50 2.78 6.52
C SER A 382 -3.56 1.62 6.17
N GLN A 383 -2.94 1.69 5.01
CA GLN A 383 -1.95 0.69 4.57
C GLN A 383 -0.60 0.93 5.24
N ALA A 384 0.20 -0.13 5.41
CA ALA A 384 1.61 0.05 5.75
C ALA A 384 2.32 0.93 4.70
N ALA A 385 3.06 1.92 5.18
CA ALA A 385 3.80 2.85 4.35
C ALA A 385 5.14 2.25 3.91
N PRO A 386 5.57 2.46 2.65
CA PRO A 386 6.89 2.07 2.20
C PRO A 386 8.00 2.69 3.07
N PRO A 387 9.10 1.97 3.36
CA PRO A 387 10.21 2.54 4.11
C PRO A 387 10.82 3.72 3.34
N GLY A 388 11.21 4.77 4.07
CA GLY A 388 11.82 5.96 3.48
C GLY A 388 10.86 6.84 2.67
N ALA A 389 9.55 6.58 2.70
CA ALA A 389 8.57 7.31 1.88
C ALA A 389 8.60 8.84 2.10
N LEU A 390 9.04 9.31 3.26
CA LEU A 390 9.14 10.74 3.58
C LEU A 390 10.48 11.38 3.21
N ALA A 391 11.34 10.70 2.44
CA ALA A 391 12.48 11.36 1.80
C ALA A 391 12.02 12.52 0.89
N SER A 392 10.94 12.28 0.12
CA SER A 392 10.19 13.31 -0.59
C SER A 392 8.79 12.77 -0.90
N ALA A 393 7.76 13.40 -0.35
CA ALA A 393 6.37 13.04 -0.61
C ALA A 393 5.47 14.25 -0.71
N THR A 394 4.34 14.09 -1.38
CA THR A 394 3.25 15.07 -1.41
C THR A 394 2.00 14.48 -0.76
N ALA A 395 1.47 15.19 0.24
CA ALA A 395 0.14 14.98 0.80
C ALA A 395 -0.86 15.95 0.14
N LEU A 396 -1.94 15.42 -0.44
CA LEU A 396 -3.05 16.25 -0.91
C LEU A 396 -4.02 16.52 0.24
N MET A 397 -4.59 17.73 0.28
CA MET A 397 -5.49 18.18 1.35
C MET A 397 -6.86 18.56 0.77
N PRO A 398 -7.72 17.58 0.36
CA PRO A 398 -9.07 17.88 -0.10
C PRO A 398 -9.90 18.60 0.97
N ARG A 399 -10.58 19.69 0.61
CA ARG A 399 -11.37 20.53 1.55
C ARG A 399 -12.85 20.64 1.17
N ASP A 400 -13.28 20.04 0.06
CA ASP A 400 -14.64 20.17 -0.46
C ASP A 400 -15.63 19.35 0.38
N GLY A 401 -16.16 19.96 1.45
CA GLY A 401 -17.02 19.29 2.43
C GLY A 401 -16.29 18.24 3.29
N ILE A 402 -14.96 18.17 3.20
CA ILE A 402 -14.10 17.21 3.87
C ILE A 402 -13.09 17.96 4.75
N SER A 403 -12.82 17.42 5.94
CA SER A 403 -11.80 17.91 6.87
C SER A 403 -10.57 17.01 6.83
N PRO A 404 -9.46 17.45 6.21
CA PRO A 404 -8.21 16.71 6.16
C PRO A 404 -7.31 17.03 7.38
N GLY A 405 -6.71 15.99 7.95
CA GLY A 405 -5.67 16.08 8.98
C GLY A 405 -4.44 15.28 8.56
N LEU A 406 -3.31 15.96 8.37
CA LEU A 406 -2.03 15.31 8.05
C LEU A 406 -1.45 14.70 9.33
N VAL A 407 -1.36 13.37 9.38
CA VAL A 407 -0.78 12.63 10.50
C VAL A 407 0.59 12.10 10.08
N ILE A 408 1.61 12.40 10.89
CA ILE A 408 2.98 11.93 10.73
C ILE A 408 3.30 11.04 11.93
N SER A 409 3.82 9.85 11.67
CA SER A 409 4.12 8.84 12.69
C SER A 409 5.58 8.43 12.62
N SER A 410 6.21 8.24 13.77
CA SER A 410 7.56 7.73 13.92
C SER A 410 7.56 6.41 14.69
N THR A 411 8.28 5.43 14.15
CA THR A 411 8.68 4.20 14.83
C THR A 411 10.15 4.21 15.25
N ALA A 412 10.86 5.31 14.96
CA ALA A 412 12.25 5.49 15.32
C ALA A 412 12.44 5.65 16.85
N SER A 413 13.56 5.17 17.36
CA SER A 413 13.96 5.29 18.77
C SER A 413 14.46 6.69 19.16
N GLU A 414 14.66 7.56 18.17
CA GLU A 414 15.12 8.93 18.35
C GLU A 414 14.10 9.90 17.73
N ALA A 415 14.09 11.13 18.23
CA ALA A 415 13.28 12.18 17.63
C ALA A 415 13.75 12.47 16.20
N ARG A 416 12.81 12.83 15.33
CA ARG A 416 13.05 13.19 13.93
C ARG A 416 12.37 14.52 13.63
N THR A 417 12.76 15.14 12.53
CA THR A 417 12.11 16.33 12.00
C THR A 417 11.58 16.06 10.59
N VAL A 418 10.45 16.68 10.26
CA VAL A 418 9.88 16.67 8.92
C VAL A 418 9.62 18.11 8.49
N ASP A 419 10.21 18.51 7.38
CA ASP A 419 9.94 19.79 6.73
C ASP A 419 8.66 19.67 5.90
N LEU A 420 7.75 20.62 6.12
CA LEU A 420 6.48 20.75 5.43
C LEU A 420 6.49 22.04 4.63
N ALA A 421 6.10 21.98 3.36
CA ALA A 421 5.99 23.17 2.52
C ALA A 421 4.81 23.06 1.55
N SER A 422 4.12 24.14 1.27
CA SER A 422 3.16 24.17 0.17
C SER A 422 3.91 24.11 -1.18
N PRO A 423 3.42 23.39 -2.19
CA PRO A 423 4.09 23.29 -3.49
C PRO A 423 4.32 24.62 -4.23
N ASP A 424 3.53 25.66 -3.91
CA ASP A 424 3.63 27.02 -4.43
C ASP A 424 4.65 27.91 -3.67
N GLY A 425 5.21 27.42 -2.56
CA GLY A 425 6.14 28.15 -1.70
C GLY A 425 5.52 29.21 -0.79
N GLY A 426 4.18 29.34 -0.78
CA GLY A 426 3.47 30.33 0.04
C GLY A 426 3.48 30.03 1.55
N TRP A 427 3.78 28.79 1.94
CA TRP A 427 3.82 28.36 3.33
C TRP A 427 4.88 27.27 3.55
N SER A 428 5.57 27.31 4.70
CA SER A 428 6.41 26.21 5.17
C SER A 428 6.52 26.20 6.68
N THR A 429 6.84 25.04 7.25
CA THR A 429 7.15 24.82 8.67
C THR A 429 7.97 23.55 8.83
N THR A 430 8.73 23.44 9.91
CA THR A 430 9.33 22.16 10.34
C THR A 430 8.51 21.61 11.51
N VAL A 431 8.32 20.30 11.54
CA VAL A 431 7.59 19.59 12.61
C VAL A 431 8.52 18.61 13.29
N ASP A 432 8.61 18.73 14.62
CA ASP A 432 9.31 17.77 15.46
C ASP A 432 8.42 16.57 15.73
N ILE A 433 8.94 15.37 15.46
CA ILE A 433 8.29 14.09 15.73
C ILE A 433 9.07 13.39 16.83
N PRO A 434 8.54 13.31 18.06
CA PRO A 434 9.19 12.57 19.14
C PRO A 434 9.41 11.09 18.77
N ALA A 435 10.40 10.48 19.42
CA ALA A 435 10.70 9.06 19.25
C ALA A 435 9.48 8.19 19.52
N GLY A 436 9.13 7.29 18.59
CA GLY A 436 8.00 6.38 18.76
C GLY A 436 6.65 7.07 18.97
N SER A 437 6.43 8.24 18.37
CA SER A 437 5.18 9.00 18.52
C SER A 437 4.55 9.40 17.19
N SER A 438 3.27 9.76 17.26
CA SER A 438 2.52 10.34 16.14
C SER A 438 2.04 11.75 16.46
N VAL A 439 2.07 12.61 15.44
CA VAL A 439 1.72 14.03 15.52
C VAL A 439 0.78 14.38 14.36
N THR A 440 -0.28 15.11 14.66
CA THR A 440 -1.12 15.74 13.63
C THR A 440 -0.58 17.13 13.32
N ALA A 441 -0.05 17.30 12.11
CA ALA A 441 0.52 18.57 11.66
C ALA A 441 -0.57 19.64 11.47
N GLN A 442 -0.26 20.88 11.88
CA GLN A 442 -1.14 22.03 11.66
C GLN A 442 -0.93 22.59 10.25
N VAL A 443 -1.85 22.26 9.35
CA VAL A 443 -1.82 22.73 7.94
C VAL A 443 -2.89 23.80 7.75
N PRO A 444 -2.53 25.04 7.32
CA PRO A 444 -3.49 26.11 7.09
C PRO A 444 -4.59 25.74 6.10
N ALA A 445 -5.79 26.31 6.29
CA ALA A 445 -6.97 25.97 5.48
C ALA A 445 -6.79 26.26 3.97
N GLY A 446 -5.97 27.25 3.61
CA GLY A 446 -5.67 27.61 2.21
C GLY A 446 -4.65 26.70 1.52
N VAL A 447 -4.00 25.79 2.24
CA VAL A 447 -2.99 24.87 1.67
C VAL A 447 -3.69 23.61 1.17
N SER A 448 -3.68 23.42 -0.15
CA SER A 448 -4.32 22.31 -0.86
C SER A 448 -3.43 21.07 -1.01
N ALA A 449 -2.12 21.22 -0.78
CA ALA A 449 -1.16 20.14 -0.76
C ALA A 449 0.06 20.53 0.08
N VAL A 450 0.75 19.54 0.63
CA VAL A 450 1.94 19.70 1.46
C VAL A 450 3.03 18.77 0.92
N ARG A 451 4.19 19.31 0.58
CA ARG A 451 5.42 18.53 0.41
C ARG A 451 6.00 18.21 1.78
N LEU A 452 6.39 16.96 1.96
CA LEU A 452 7.05 16.42 3.14
C LEU A 452 8.48 16.02 2.74
N SER A 453 9.45 16.44 3.54
CA SER A 453 10.85 16.05 3.39
C SER A 453 11.48 15.82 4.75
N ALA A 454 12.12 14.67 4.93
CA ALA A 454 12.87 14.34 6.13
C ALA A 454 14.30 13.95 5.74
N ALA A 455 15.29 14.58 6.40
CA ALA A 455 16.69 14.22 6.21
C ALA A 455 17.00 12.78 6.69
N GLN A 456 16.22 12.27 7.64
CA GLN A 456 16.31 10.92 8.18
C GLN A 456 14.93 10.24 8.09
N PRO A 457 14.53 9.76 6.91
CA PRO A 457 13.16 9.29 6.64
C PRO A 457 12.86 7.89 7.20
N ASP A 458 13.88 7.15 7.68
CA ASP A 458 13.71 5.82 8.23
C ASP A 458 12.85 5.83 9.50
N GLY A 459 11.85 4.94 9.53
CA GLY A 459 10.86 4.86 10.60
C GLY A 459 9.78 5.95 10.56
N LEU A 460 9.84 6.89 9.61
CA LEU A 460 8.81 7.91 9.42
C LEU A 460 7.79 7.49 8.36
N SER A 461 6.53 7.77 8.65
CA SER A 461 5.40 7.53 7.74
C SER A 461 4.35 8.61 7.92
N ALA A 462 3.55 8.86 6.88
CA ALA A 462 2.44 9.81 6.97
C ALA A 462 1.28 9.40 6.07
N ALA A 463 0.10 9.86 6.44
CA ALA A 463 -1.10 9.84 5.61
C ALA A 463 -2.03 10.99 6.04
N VAL A 464 -2.99 11.32 5.19
CA VAL A 464 -4.01 12.32 5.48
C VAL A 464 -5.28 11.61 5.90
N LEU A 465 -5.71 11.82 7.15
CA LEU A 465 -7.01 11.40 7.61
C LEU A 465 -8.07 12.36 7.08
N LEU A 466 -9.08 11.84 6.40
CA LEU A 466 -10.21 12.60 5.89
C LEU A 466 -11.43 12.29 6.73
N THR A 467 -12.14 13.32 7.15
CA THR A 467 -13.42 13.17 7.86
C THR A 467 -14.49 14.03 7.25
N ARG A 468 -15.72 13.52 7.25
CA ARG A 468 -16.93 14.25 6.86
C ARG A 468 -18.05 13.88 7.83
N LYS A 469 -19.05 14.74 7.95
CA LYS A 469 -20.26 14.45 8.71
C LYS A 469 -21.43 14.29 7.75
N ALA A 470 -21.97 13.08 7.65
CA ALA A 470 -23.22 12.82 6.98
C ALA A 470 -24.40 13.39 7.80
N LEU A 471 -25.44 13.85 7.10
CA LEU A 471 -26.64 14.45 7.66
C LEU A 471 -27.89 13.63 7.28
N GLY A 472 -29.03 13.93 7.91
CA GLY A 472 -30.30 13.25 7.63
C GLY A 472 -30.47 11.97 8.43
N ASP A 473 -31.24 11.02 7.89
CA ASP A 473 -31.66 9.80 8.61
C ASP A 473 -30.50 8.83 8.90
N ALA A 474 -29.41 8.94 8.12
CA ALA A 474 -28.16 8.19 8.32
C ALA A 474 -27.05 9.12 8.86
N ALA A 475 -27.39 10.08 9.73
CA ALA A 475 -26.42 11.03 10.26
C ALA A 475 -25.29 10.31 11.02
N GLY A 476 -24.07 10.80 10.83
CA GLY A 476 -22.90 10.24 11.51
C GLY A 476 -21.59 10.65 10.87
N PRO A 477 -20.47 10.36 11.53
CA PRO A 477 -19.13 10.49 10.94
C PRO A 477 -18.97 9.61 9.70
N LEU A 478 -18.16 10.09 8.77
CA LEU A 478 -17.57 9.38 7.63
C LEU A 478 -16.06 9.57 7.70
N ILE A 479 -15.29 8.57 7.26
CA ILE A 479 -13.84 8.51 7.45
C ILE A 479 -13.16 7.88 6.23
N ALA A 480 -12.03 8.43 5.82
CA ALA A 480 -11.14 7.81 4.84
C ALA A 480 -9.67 8.11 5.18
N VAL A 481 -8.75 7.33 4.63
CA VAL A 481 -7.32 7.63 4.68
C VAL A 481 -6.81 7.84 3.27
N LEU A 482 -6.14 8.96 3.05
CA LEU A 482 -5.46 9.28 1.80
C LEU A 482 -3.95 9.17 2.01
N PRO A 483 -3.28 8.11 1.49
CA PRO A 483 -1.83 7.98 1.55
C PRO A 483 -1.11 9.16 0.89
N VAL A 484 0.08 9.49 1.41
CA VAL A 484 0.99 10.41 0.74
C VAL A 484 1.55 9.77 -0.53
N ILE A 485 1.84 10.59 -1.54
CA ILE A 485 2.37 10.17 -2.83
C ILE A 485 3.87 10.46 -2.83
N ALA A 486 4.72 9.47 -3.09
CA ALA A 486 6.14 9.73 -3.28
C ALA A 486 6.36 10.68 -4.46
N ASP A 487 7.18 11.72 -4.28
CA ASP A 487 7.39 12.71 -5.33
C ASP A 487 8.18 12.11 -6.49
N SER A 488 7.60 12.11 -7.69
CA SER A 488 8.27 11.59 -8.89
C SER A 488 9.52 12.38 -9.28
N ALA A 489 9.63 13.64 -8.83
CA ALA A 489 10.83 14.48 -9.01
C ALA A 489 12.04 13.98 -8.20
N SER A 490 11.82 13.07 -7.25
CA SER A 490 12.85 12.41 -6.44
C SER A 490 13.20 11.00 -6.92
N GLN A 491 12.66 10.56 -8.08
CA GLN A 491 13.09 9.28 -8.65
C GLN A 491 14.62 9.30 -8.77
N PRO A 492 15.32 8.31 -8.18
CA PRO A 492 16.77 8.30 -8.21
C PRO A 492 17.24 8.25 -9.66
N SER A 493 18.35 8.94 -9.92
CA SER A 493 19.18 8.69 -11.10
C SER A 493 19.22 7.19 -11.38
N THR A 494 18.93 6.81 -12.63
CA THR A 494 19.01 5.40 -12.99
C THR A 494 20.48 5.00 -12.89
N ARG A 495 20.84 4.26 -11.84
CA ARG A 495 22.22 3.87 -11.58
C ARG A 495 22.60 2.75 -12.56
N ILE A 496 23.07 3.11 -13.75
CA ILE A 496 23.50 2.13 -14.76
C ILE A 496 24.94 1.74 -14.46
N SER A 497 25.17 0.48 -14.11
CA SER A 497 26.53 -0.10 -14.11
C SER A 497 26.89 -0.49 -15.55
N LEU A 498 27.83 0.24 -16.16
CA LEU A 498 28.43 -0.17 -17.43
C LEU A 498 29.63 -1.07 -17.13
N GLY A 499 29.57 -2.30 -17.64
CA GLY A 499 30.62 -3.32 -17.51
C GLY A 499 31.84 -3.07 -18.40
#